data_AF-M0F5P7-F1
#
_entry.id   AF-M0F5P7-F1
#
_cell.length_a   1.000
_cell.length_b   1.000
_cell.length_c   1.000
_cell.angle_alpha   90.00
_cell.angle_beta   90.00
_cell.angle_gamma   90.00
#
_symmetry.space_group_name_H-M   'P 1'
#
loop_
_entity.id
_entity.type
_entity.pdbx_description
1 polymer ?
#
loop_
_entity_poly.entity_id
_entity_poly.type
_entity_poly.pdbx_seq_one_letter_code
_entity_poly.pdbx_strand_id
1 'polypeptide(L)'
;MSVLADLGGVFLLVAYLLLLAGTAVQYRRGTLSAPRAVLLVGMCLTWLSYALLQVTQSGTVPTGTPLNYALDALAVVVLIVGVGAMVWWWRARDAA
;
A
#
# COMPACT_ATOMS: atom_id res chain seq x y z
N MET A 1 11.61 20.30 13.17
CA MET A 1 10.60 19.44 12.52
C MET A 1 9.57 19.04 13.57
N SER A 2 8.28 19.15 13.29
CA SER A 2 7.22 18.92 14.29
C SER A 2 6.98 17.43 14.48
N VAL A 3 6.74 16.99 15.72
CA VAL A 3 6.42 15.60 16.10
C VAL A 3 5.28 14.98 15.26
N LEU A 4 4.39 15.82 14.75
CA LEU A 4 3.29 15.43 13.86
C LEU A 4 3.76 14.91 12.49
N ALA A 5 4.90 15.40 11.98
CA ALA A 5 5.47 14.92 10.72
C ALA A 5 6.08 13.52 10.88
N ASP A 6 6.79 13.25 11.98
CA ASP A 6 7.40 11.94 12.27
C ASP A 6 6.35 10.84 12.44
N LEU A 7 5.19 11.17 13.02
CA LEU A 7 4.10 10.21 13.21
C LEU A 7 3.18 10.08 11.99
N GLY A 8 3.18 11.08 11.09
CA GLY A 8 2.31 11.12 9.91
C GLY A 8 2.49 9.90 9.01
N GLY A 9 3.75 9.51 8.73
CA GLY A 9 4.05 8.32 7.93
C GLY A 9 3.54 7.02 8.57
N VAL A 10 3.65 6.90 9.89
CA VAL A 10 3.18 5.72 10.64
C VAL A 10 1.66 5.63 10.64
N PHE A 11 0.95 6.74 10.88
CA PHE A 11 -0.51 6.76 10.82
C PHE A 11 -1.03 6.43 9.42
N LEU A 12 -0.38 6.95 8.38
CA LEU A 12 -0.73 6.66 7.00
C LEU A 12 -0.54 5.16 6.68
N LEU A 13 0.57 4.58 7.13
CA LEU A 13 0.86 3.16 6.98
C LEU A 13 -0.24 2.30 7.63
N VAL A 14 -0.57 2.60 8.89
CA VAL A 14 -1.62 1.89 9.64
C VAL A 14 -2.98 2.03 8.93
N ALA A 15 -3.34 3.22 8.46
CA ALA A 15 -4.60 3.45 7.76
C ALA A 15 -4.70 2.59 6.49
N TYR A 16 -3.66 2.55 5.65
CA TYR A 16 -3.68 1.73 4.43
C TYR A 16 -3.65 0.23 4.70
N LEU A 17 -3.00 -0.24 5.78
CA LEU A 17 -3.09 -1.63 6.21
C LEU A 17 -4.52 -2.00 6.63
N LEU A 18 -5.21 -1.12 7.35
CA LEU A 18 -6.61 -1.32 7.74
C LEU A 18 -7.53 -1.34 6.51
N LEU A 19 -7.32 -0.45 5.53
CA LEU A 19 -8.08 -0.46 4.28
C LEU A 19 -7.85 -1.74 3.47
N LEU A 20 -6.59 -2.22 3.41
CA LEU A 20 -6.25 -3.47 2.74
C LEU A 20 -6.93 -4.67 3.41
N ALA A 21 -6.85 -4.75 4.75
CA ALA A 21 -7.52 -5.77 5.54
C ALA A 21 -9.05 -5.71 5.39
N GLY A 22 -9.63 -4.51 5.44
CA GLY A 22 -11.05 -4.27 5.24
C GLY A 22 -11.53 -4.69 3.85
N THR A 23 -10.73 -4.43 2.81
CA THR A 23 -11.01 -4.88 1.44
C THR A 23 -11.00 -6.41 1.35
N ALA A 24 -9.99 -7.05 1.95
CA ALA A 24 -9.90 -8.51 1.99
C ALA A 24 -11.06 -9.16 2.76
N VAL A 25 -11.48 -8.57 3.89
CA VAL A 25 -12.64 -9.03 4.68
C VAL A 25 -13.93 -8.89 3.87
N GLN A 26 -14.16 -7.76 3.22
CA GLN A 26 -15.33 -7.53 2.37
C GLN A 26 -15.38 -8.50 1.19
N TYR A 27 -14.23 -8.76 0.55
CA TYR A 27 -14.14 -9.79 -0.51
C TYR A 27 -14.49 -11.18 0.02
N ARG A 28 -13.95 -11.59 1.17
CA ARG A 28 -14.27 -12.88 1.81
C ARG A 28 -15.74 -13.00 2.22
N ARG A 29 -16.38 -11.89 2.58
CA ARG A 29 -17.81 -11.83 2.91
C ARG A 29 -18.70 -11.81 1.66
N GLY A 30 -18.13 -11.81 0.45
CA GLY A 30 -18.88 -11.76 -0.80
C GLY A 30 -19.55 -10.42 -1.08
N THR A 31 -19.22 -9.36 -0.34
CA THR A 31 -19.82 -8.03 -0.51
C THR A 31 -19.17 -7.22 -1.65
N LEU A 32 -18.02 -7.68 -2.14
CA LEU A 32 -17.27 -7.06 -3.24
C LEU A 32 -17.07 -8.06 -4.38
N SER A 33 -17.29 -7.60 -5.61
CA SER A 33 -16.92 -8.37 -6.80
C SER A 33 -15.41 -8.50 -6.93
N ALA A 34 -14.93 -9.63 -7.45
CA ALA A 34 -13.50 -9.90 -7.61
C ALA A 34 -12.76 -8.78 -8.39
N PRO A 35 -13.28 -8.25 -9.51
CA PRO A 35 -12.60 -7.15 -10.21
C PRO A 35 -12.47 -5.89 -9.34
N ARG A 36 -13.53 -5.51 -8.61
CA ARG A 36 -13.48 -4.34 -7.72
C ARG A 36 -12.50 -4.55 -6.56
N ALA A 37 -12.45 -5.76 -6.00
CA ALA A 37 -11.50 -6.10 -4.95
C ALA A 37 -10.05 -5.96 -5.44
N VAL A 38 -9.73 -6.45 -6.64
CA VAL A 38 -8.38 -6.32 -7.23
C VAL A 38 -7.99 -4.87 -7.44
N LEU A 39 -8.90 -4.03 -7.95
CA LEU A 39 -8.65 -2.60 -8.11
C LEU A 39 -8.35 -1.92 -6.76
N LEU A 40 -9.19 -2.17 -5.74
CA LEU A 40 -9.04 -1.58 -4.41
C LEU A 40 -7.74 -2.04 -3.73
N VAL A 41 -7.39 -3.33 -3.85
CA VAL A 41 -6.11 -3.86 -3.38
C VAL A 41 -4.96 -3.17 -4.10
N GLY A 42 -5.01 -3.06 -5.42
CA GLY A 42 -3.99 -2.37 -6.21
C GLY A 42 -3.77 -0.93 -5.75
N MET A 43 -4.85 -0.16 -5.62
CA MET A 43 -4.81 1.20 -5.08
C MET A 43 -4.24 1.24 -3.65
N CYS A 44 -4.70 0.37 -2.74
CA CYS A 44 -4.18 0.32 -1.38
C CYS A 44 -2.67 0.04 -1.35
N LEU A 45 -2.18 -0.89 -2.18
CA LEU A 45 -0.76 -1.20 -2.28
C LEU A 45 0.06 -0.01 -2.80
N THR A 46 -0.43 0.71 -3.81
CA THR A 46 0.29 1.91 -4.31
C THR A 46 0.47 2.97 -3.21
N TRP A 47 -0.56 3.20 -2.39
CA TRP A 47 -0.46 4.14 -1.29
C TRP A 47 0.31 3.60 -0.08
N LEU A 48 0.26 2.30 0.17
CA LEU A 48 1.05 1.64 1.20
C LEU A 48 2.55 1.78 0.89
N SER A 49 2.95 1.68 -0.38
CA SER A 49 4.32 1.96 -0.82
C SER A 49 4.76 3.38 -0.45
N TYR A 50 3.92 4.37 -0.76
CA TYR A 50 4.21 5.76 -0.41
C TYR A 50 4.34 5.96 1.12
N ALA A 51 3.46 5.33 1.91
CA ALA A 51 3.53 5.39 3.37
C ALA A 51 4.82 4.75 3.91
N LEU A 52 5.27 3.63 3.35
CA LEU A 52 6.55 3.00 3.71
C LEU A 52 7.74 3.94 3.44
N LEU A 53 7.76 4.61 2.29
CA LEU A 53 8.81 5.58 1.96
C LEU A 53 8.79 6.81 2.88
N GLN A 54 7.62 7.26 3.34
CA GLN A 54 7.56 8.33 4.35
C GLN A 54 8.21 7.92 5.67
N VAL A 55 8.06 6.66 6.08
CA VAL A 55 8.66 6.14 7.32
C VAL A 55 10.19 6.07 7.22
N THR A 56 10.75 5.84 6.03
CA THR A 56 12.21 5.70 5.82
C THR A 56 12.93 6.99 5.43
N GLN A 57 12.32 7.89 4.65
CA GLN A 57 12.99 9.10 4.15
C GLN A 57 12.86 10.31 5.09
N SER A 58 11.73 10.42 5.79
CA SER A 58 11.37 11.59 6.60
C SER A 58 10.78 11.19 7.95
N GLY A 59 10.99 9.95 8.37
CA GLY A 59 10.27 9.34 9.48
C GLY A 59 11.18 8.64 10.47
N THR A 60 10.57 7.72 11.23
CA THR A 60 11.15 7.12 12.43
C THR A 60 12.29 6.14 12.16
N VAL A 61 12.46 5.63 10.93
CA VAL A 61 13.51 4.67 10.60
C VAL A 61 14.76 5.39 10.10
N PRO A 62 15.90 5.33 10.83
CA PRO A 62 17.11 6.05 10.43
C PRO A 62 17.67 5.61 9.08
N THR A 63 18.05 6.57 8.26
CA THR A 63 18.69 6.36 6.95
C THR A 63 20.05 5.67 7.08
N GLY A 64 20.41 4.84 6.09
CA GLY A 64 21.70 4.14 6.06
C GLY A 64 21.76 2.86 6.90
N THR A 65 20.64 2.46 7.51
CA THR A 65 20.53 1.19 8.22
C THR A 65 20.06 0.07 7.29
N PRO A 66 20.42 -1.21 7.55
CA PRO A 66 19.91 -2.35 6.77
C PRO A 66 18.38 -2.41 6.72
N LEU A 67 17.71 -2.03 7.81
CA LEU A 67 16.24 -1.97 7.90
C LEU A 67 15.66 -0.92 6.94
N ASN A 68 16.28 0.26 6.85
CA ASN A 68 15.85 1.32 5.94
C ASN A 68 15.89 0.86 4.48
N TYR A 69 17.00 0.25 4.05
CA TYR A 69 17.12 -0.30 2.70
C TYR A 69 16.14 -1.44 2.41
N ALA A 70 15.88 -2.32 3.39
CA ALA A 70 14.90 -3.38 3.25
C ALA A 70 13.47 -2.84 3.06
N LEU A 71 13.10 -1.80 3.82
CA LEU A 71 11.80 -1.14 3.71
C LEU A 71 11.64 -0.36 2.40
N ASP A 72 12.69 0.30 1.91
CA ASP A 72 12.67 0.96 0.61
C ASP A 72 12.50 -0.05 -0.53
N ALA A 73 13.26 -1.16 -0.50
CA ALA A 73 13.10 -2.24 -1.48
C ALA A 73 11.70 -2.86 -1.43
N LEU A 74 11.17 -3.08 -0.22
CA LEU A 74 9.79 -3.56 -0.04
C LEU A 74 8.79 -2.56 -0.61
N ALA A 75 8.95 -1.26 -0.38
CA ALA A 75 8.07 -0.24 -0.93
C ALA A 75 8.04 -0.29 -2.47
N VAL A 76 9.19 -0.48 -3.11
CA VAL A 76 9.27 -0.66 -4.58
C VAL A 76 8.52 -1.91 -5.04
N VAL A 77 8.71 -3.05 -4.38
CA VAL A 77 8.01 -4.30 -4.71
C VAL A 77 6.50 -4.14 -4.55
N VAL A 78 6.06 -3.56 -3.42
CA VAL A 78 4.64 -3.28 -3.13
C VAL A 78 4.03 -2.37 -4.21
N LEU A 79 4.77 -1.35 -4.67
CA LEU A 79 4.33 -0.48 -5.76
C LEU A 79 4.16 -1.24 -7.07
N ILE A 80 5.14 -2.06 -7.45
CA ILE A 80 5.10 -2.86 -8.68
C ILE A 80 3.88 -3.80 -8.66
N VAL A 81 3.62 -4.47 -7.53
CA VAL A 81 2.45 -5.35 -7.38
C VAL A 81 1.16 -4.54 -7.45
N GLY A 82 1.08 -3.38 -6.80
CA GLY A 82 -0.09 -2.51 -6.83
C GLY A 82 -0.43 -2.02 -8.24
N VAL A 83 0.56 -1.51 -8.96
CA VAL A 83 0.42 -1.08 -10.36
C VAL A 83 0.06 -2.28 -11.25
N GLY A 84 0.73 -3.43 -11.07
CA GLY A 84 0.45 -4.66 -11.82
C GLY A 84 -1.00 -5.13 -11.65
N ALA A 85 -1.53 -5.08 -10.43
CA ALA A 85 -2.94 -5.40 -10.14
C ALA A 85 -3.91 -4.44 -10.84
N MET A 86 -3.60 -3.14 -10.86
CA MET A 86 -4.42 -2.14 -11.56
C MET A 86 -4.37 -2.32 -13.09
N VAL A 87 -3.20 -2.63 -13.65
CA VAL A 87 -3.04 -2.94 -15.08
C VAL A 87 -3.81 -4.20 -15.44
N TRP A 88 -3.71 -5.25 -14.63
CA TRP A 88 -4.48 -6.48 -14.84
C TRP A 88 -5.98 -6.20 -14.79
N TRP A 89 -6.45 -5.44 -13.80
CA TRP A 89 -7.85 -5.05 -13.69
C TRP A 89 -8.32 -4.27 -14.92
N TRP A 90 -7.52 -3.30 -15.39
CA TRP A 90 -7.82 -2.54 -16.60
C TRP A 90 -8.03 -3.45 -17.81
N ARG A 91 -7.19 -4.47 -17.97
CA ARG A 91 -7.29 -5.41 -19.10
C ARG A 91 -8.44 -6.39 -18.95
N ALA A 92 -8.78 -6.78 -17.72
CA ALA A 92 -9.83 -7.76 -17.45
C ALA A 92 -11.24 -7.15 -17.44
N ARG A 93 -11.39 -5.84 -17.15
CA ARG A 93 -12.70 -5.20 -17.02
C ARG A 93 -13.49 -5.13 -18.33
N ASP A 94 -12.79 -5.11 -19.47
CA ASP A 94 -13.42 -5.00 -20.80
C ASP A 94 -13.88 -6.38 -21.32
N ALA A 95 -13.49 -7.46 -20.65
CA ALA A 95 -13.84 -8.85 -21.00
C ALA A 95 -14.99 -9.44 -20.16
N ALA A 96 -15.56 -8.65 -19.24
CA ALA A 96 -16.64 -9.02 -18.32
C ALA A 96 -17.93 -8.25 -18.63
#